data_AF-A0AAD9UUX3-F1
#
_entry.id   AF-A0AAD9UUX3-F1
#
_cell.length_a   1.000
_cell.length_b   1.000
_cell.length_c   1.000
_cell.angle_alpha   90.00
_cell.angle_beta   90.00
_cell.angle_gamma   90.00
#
_symmetry.space_group_name_H-M   'P 1'
#
loop_
_entity.id
_entity.type
_entity.pdbx_description
1 polymer ?
#
loop_
_entity_poly.entity_id
_entity_poly.type
_entity_poly.pdbx_seq_one_letter_code
_entity_poly.pdbx_strand_id
1 'polypeptide(L)'
;MMSSKSDPRQIYDDLKDRLSKVFKTLKTLEARASKPNFSTEELSSRNCMTAAFMGHKVGECDVADEIDVNSIQEGQARLDRVLKTLQEIQRQKNSKESTVQGAAVGRKRKSKKCLHFGKLEKDITSYKSMIGDILAEADAVSQTGRFGAVVLEERKIPRSKEEKTKQDLISIISRWNALSKEVFNTSQSIDAFVAEVQMEYSKLRLWNENAEVADSLLMEYHASHADKPEKLGTTIRAVRMQLHENQAVLENFRKAKPRLYNMRDISVALMRSGRLEEPDADELERVINILVAKYESIDNRLNASRDRIYAEINRLRQRMVKQGSSSILRRFSSKRNSSFRRKSSIRKKPEIQQRKKTENKNLQVKKESEVVNSSTSTDFNTSMETTLVFQTTDKEYKEEKSRLRMQRDVCQAFDLILKACEKTTYDFNIESGWMTSVPLSDTELEKQLHQLLSLKKSMTEFQTETEKFERAKEDDKFDNTDKGILERRVNTVQFSWEKLWGEFIVQKDKFLQQKDVLERFDLSFKSMEKTVADFEVKSIQKFSDVGPNVDELKRQLSDLMRFEWDMKKPMSEFQSELERLQKAKQEGLFNYTDNEGLEKKWNCLKTRWNTLWKEHLENRNRYVGIE
;
A
#
# COMPACT_ATOMS: atom_id res chain seq x y z
N MET A 1 13.16 -85.86 49.04
CA MET A 1 13.40 -84.51 48.49
C MET A 1 14.82 -84.48 47.95
N MET A 2 15.01 -84.76 46.65
CA MET A 2 16.32 -84.80 46.01
C MET A 2 16.60 -83.45 45.34
N SER A 3 17.60 -82.74 45.87
CA SER A 3 18.26 -81.63 45.19
C SER A 3 19.13 -82.22 44.08
N SER A 4 18.67 -82.12 42.82
CA SER A 4 19.52 -82.41 41.68
C SER A 4 20.60 -81.33 41.61
N LYS A 5 21.81 -81.64 42.10
CA LYS A 5 22.99 -80.83 41.86
C LYS A 5 23.26 -80.84 40.36
N SER A 6 22.80 -79.82 39.64
CA SER A 6 23.18 -79.58 38.25
C SER A 6 24.70 -79.39 38.19
N ASP A 7 25.35 -80.09 37.26
CA ASP A 7 26.80 -80.01 37.06
C ASP A 7 27.19 -78.56 36.69
N PRO A 8 28.13 -77.91 37.40
CA PRO A 8 28.67 -76.59 37.06
C PRO A 8 29.10 -76.45 35.59
N ARG A 9 29.53 -77.56 34.96
CA ARG A 9 29.86 -77.58 33.52
C ARG A 9 28.62 -77.44 32.65
N GLN A 10 27.54 -78.16 32.99
CA GLN A 10 26.27 -78.07 32.28
C GLN A 10 25.65 -76.68 32.40
N ILE A 11 25.70 -76.07 33.60
CA ILE A 11 25.21 -74.71 33.84
C ILE A 11 25.99 -73.68 33.00
N TYR A 12 27.32 -73.84 32.92
CA TYR A 12 28.17 -72.98 32.10
C TYR A 12 27.87 -73.13 30.61
N ASP A 13 27.72 -74.35 30.11
CA ASP A 13 27.44 -74.62 28.70
C ASP A 13 26.06 -74.09 28.29
N ASP A 14 25.04 -74.24 29.15
CA ASP A 14 23.70 -73.66 28.95
C ASP A 14 23.74 -72.12 28.93
N LEU A 15 24.49 -71.48 29.85
CA LEU A 15 24.68 -70.02 29.85
C LEU A 15 25.40 -69.54 28.59
N LYS A 16 26.45 -70.25 28.18
CA LYS A 16 27.24 -69.94 26.98
C LYS A 16 26.40 -70.05 25.71
N ASP A 17 25.52 -71.04 25.60
CA ASP A 17 24.61 -71.17 24.46
C ASP A 17 23.60 -70.02 24.42
N ARG A 18 23.01 -69.66 25.57
CA ARG A 18 22.10 -68.50 25.71
C ARG A 18 22.80 -67.19 25.33
N LEU A 19 24.00 -66.94 25.85
CA LEU A 19 24.81 -65.76 25.51
C LEU A 19 25.10 -65.70 24.02
N SER A 20 25.52 -66.81 23.41
CA SER A 20 25.80 -66.92 21.98
C SER A 20 24.56 -66.63 21.11
N LYS A 21 23.39 -67.14 21.51
CA LYS A 21 22.12 -66.91 20.82
C LYS A 21 21.72 -65.43 20.89
N VAL A 22 21.69 -64.84 22.10
CA VAL A 22 21.36 -63.42 22.30
C VAL A 22 22.32 -62.52 21.54
N PHE A 23 23.62 -62.81 21.55
CA PHE A 23 24.62 -62.01 20.85
C PHE A 23 24.43 -62.03 19.32
N LYS A 24 24.09 -63.18 18.73
CA LYS A 24 23.77 -63.30 17.31
C LYS A 24 22.50 -62.53 16.95
N THR A 25 21.47 -62.62 17.79
CA THR A 25 20.20 -61.91 17.58
C THR A 25 20.40 -60.40 17.69
N LEU A 26 21.04 -59.92 18.75
CA LEU A 26 21.37 -58.50 18.93
C LEU A 26 22.16 -57.94 17.76
N LYS A 27 23.19 -58.65 17.29
CA LYS A 27 23.96 -58.23 16.11
C LYS A 27 23.09 -58.09 14.86
N THR A 28 22.11 -58.97 14.69
CA THR A 28 21.18 -58.92 13.56
C THR A 28 20.21 -57.74 13.69
N LEU A 29 19.70 -57.48 14.90
CA LEU A 29 18.80 -56.36 15.18
C LEU A 29 19.51 -55.01 15.05
N GLU A 30 20.72 -54.88 15.60
CA GLU A 30 21.57 -53.68 15.44
C GLU A 30 21.85 -53.39 13.97
N ALA A 31 22.15 -54.43 13.17
CA ALA A 31 22.38 -54.26 11.73
C ALA A 31 21.09 -53.84 10.97
N ARG A 32 19.91 -54.20 11.47
CA ARG A 32 18.62 -53.75 10.92
C ARG A 32 18.25 -52.33 11.37
N ALA A 33 18.55 -51.98 12.61
CA ALA A 33 18.34 -50.64 13.17
C ALA A 33 19.29 -49.61 12.55
N SER A 34 20.52 -50.01 12.27
CA SER A 34 21.56 -49.18 11.64
C SER A 34 21.35 -48.99 10.13
N LYS A 35 20.48 -49.80 9.50
CA LYS A 35 20.12 -49.57 8.10
C LYS A 35 19.23 -48.34 8.03
N PRO A 36 19.52 -47.37 7.14
CA PRO A 36 18.63 -46.25 6.91
C PRO A 36 17.34 -46.78 6.28
N ASN A 37 16.33 -47.04 7.12
CA ASN A 37 14.99 -47.38 6.64
C ASN A 37 14.26 -46.13 6.13
N PHE A 38 14.78 -44.94 6.45
CA PHE A 38 14.32 -43.67 5.91
C PHE A 38 15.19 -43.28 4.72
N SER A 39 14.59 -43.26 3.54
CA SER A 39 15.29 -42.82 2.32
C SER A 39 15.44 -41.30 2.19
N THR A 40 15.05 -40.54 3.20
CA THR A 40 14.95 -39.09 3.09
C THR A 40 16.21 -38.41 3.63
N GLU A 41 16.92 -37.71 2.75
CA GLU A 41 17.82 -36.58 3.05
C GLU A 41 17.15 -35.48 3.94
N GLU A 42 15.93 -35.70 4.45
CA GLU A 42 15.06 -34.73 5.11
C GLU A 42 15.23 -34.72 6.64
N LEU A 43 15.45 -35.90 7.26
CA LEU A 43 15.79 -35.99 8.69
C LEU A 43 17.18 -35.42 8.99
N SER A 44 18.08 -35.42 7.99
CA SER A 44 19.46 -34.93 8.10
C SER A 44 19.57 -33.39 8.10
N SER A 45 18.51 -32.65 7.73
CA SER A 45 18.65 -31.23 7.37
C SER A 45 18.59 -30.22 8.53
N ARG A 46 18.29 -30.63 9.77
CA ARG A 46 18.42 -29.77 10.97
C ARG A 46 18.79 -30.58 12.21
N ASN A 47 20.05 -30.45 12.64
CA ASN A 47 20.57 -30.75 13.98
C ASN A 47 20.36 -32.15 14.60
N CYS A 48 19.77 -33.12 13.91
CA CYS A 48 19.83 -34.52 14.35
C CYS A 48 21.05 -35.19 13.74
N MET A 49 22.21 -35.03 14.37
CA MET A 49 23.26 -36.04 14.23
C MET A 49 22.68 -37.34 14.79
N THR A 50 22.14 -38.19 13.92
CA THR A 50 22.19 -39.63 14.17
C THR A 50 23.67 -39.94 14.30
N ALA A 51 24.10 -40.15 15.54
CA ALA A 51 25.41 -40.71 15.81
C ALA A 51 25.39 -42.10 15.19
N ALA A 52 25.80 -42.19 13.92
CA ALA A 52 26.13 -43.43 13.27
C ALA A 52 26.95 -44.25 14.27
N PHE A 53 26.60 -45.52 14.43
CA PHE A 53 27.15 -46.50 15.37
C PHE A 53 28.69 -46.59 15.26
N MET A 54 29.38 -45.55 15.73
CA MET A 54 30.82 -45.37 15.68
C MET A 54 31.32 -45.83 17.03
N GLY A 55 31.38 -47.15 17.17
CA GLY A 55 32.05 -47.85 18.27
C GLY A 55 31.97 -47.13 19.61
N HIS A 56 30.80 -47.15 20.25
CA HIS A 56 30.76 -46.80 21.67
C HIS A 56 31.76 -47.71 22.39
N LYS A 57 32.83 -47.11 22.92
CA LYS A 57 33.63 -47.74 23.97
C LYS A 57 32.64 -48.16 25.04
N VAL A 58 32.67 -49.45 25.41
CA VAL A 58 31.93 -50.01 26.54
C VAL A 58 32.17 -49.07 27.72
N GLY A 59 31.18 -48.23 28.01
CA GLY A 59 31.21 -47.38 29.20
C GLY A 59 31.08 -48.26 30.43
N GLU A 60 31.44 -47.72 31.60
CA GLU A 60 31.23 -48.37 32.90
C GLU A 60 29.78 -48.82 33.00
N CYS A 61 29.58 -50.12 32.80
CA CYS A 61 28.29 -50.78 32.76
C CYS A 61 28.48 -52.03 33.61
N ASP A 62 27.71 -52.13 34.68
CA ASP A 62 27.83 -53.22 35.63
C ASP A 62 26.87 -54.35 35.25
N VAL A 63 27.17 -55.57 35.71
CA VAL A 63 26.26 -56.72 35.53
C VAL A 63 24.90 -56.47 36.22
N ALA A 64 24.84 -55.52 37.15
CA ALA A 64 23.64 -55.11 37.88
C ALA A 64 22.79 -54.06 37.14
N ASP A 65 23.26 -53.50 36.02
CA ASP A 65 22.50 -52.50 35.28
C ASP A 65 21.21 -53.11 34.71
N GLU A 66 20.10 -52.41 34.88
CA GLU A 66 18.81 -52.84 34.35
C GLU A 66 18.77 -52.69 32.83
N ILE A 67 18.15 -53.69 32.18
CA ILE A 67 17.87 -53.69 30.75
C ILE A 67 16.73 -52.70 30.48
N ASP A 68 17.02 -51.68 29.68
CA ASP A 68 16.05 -50.65 29.34
C ASP A 68 15.06 -51.15 28.27
N VAL A 69 13.92 -51.67 28.73
CA VAL A 69 12.79 -52.08 27.88
C VAL A 69 11.79 -50.93 27.68
N ASN A 70 11.71 -50.02 28.66
CA ASN A 70 10.72 -48.93 28.68
C ASN A 70 10.93 -47.96 27.52
N SER A 71 12.18 -47.60 27.20
CA SER A 71 12.49 -46.71 26.07
C SER A 71 12.04 -47.27 24.72
N ILE A 72 12.10 -48.60 24.54
CA ILE A 72 11.67 -49.26 23.30
C ILE A 72 10.14 -49.26 23.22
N GLN A 73 9.45 -49.54 24.33
CA GLN A 73 7.98 -49.49 24.40
C GLN A 73 7.45 -48.06 24.17
N GLU A 74 8.10 -47.06 24.75
CA GLU A 74 7.76 -45.66 24.50
C GLU A 74 7.97 -45.28 23.03
N GLY A 75 9.08 -45.72 22.43
CA GLY A 75 9.35 -45.54 21.01
C GLY A 75 8.26 -46.14 20.13
N GLN A 76 7.80 -47.36 20.44
CA GLN A 76 6.69 -48.00 19.71
C GLN A 76 5.39 -47.20 19.83
N ALA A 77 5.01 -46.83 21.07
CA ALA A 77 3.80 -46.04 21.32
C ALA A 77 3.85 -44.67 20.65
N ARG A 78 5.04 -44.08 20.50
CA ARG A 78 5.26 -42.83 19.79
C ARG A 78 5.01 -42.99 18.29
N LEU A 79 5.53 -44.05 17.66
CA LEU A 79 5.26 -44.31 16.24
C LEU A 79 3.78 -44.59 15.97
N ASP A 80 3.07 -45.20 16.92
CA ASP A 80 1.61 -45.36 16.84
C ASP A 80 0.86 -44.03 16.79
N ARG A 81 1.28 -43.07 17.63
CA ARG A 81 0.73 -41.70 17.58
C ARG A 81 1.06 -41.02 16.26
N VAL A 82 2.30 -41.14 15.80
CA VAL A 82 2.75 -40.56 14.53
C VAL A 82 1.92 -41.07 13.34
N LEU A 83 1.70 -42.38 13.24
CA LEU A 83 0.89 -42.96 12.16
C LEU A 83 -0.57 -42.46 12.20
N LYS A 84 -1.16 -42.33 13.40
CA LYS A 84 -2.50 -41.73 13.55
C LYS A 84 -2.54 -40.27 13.10
N THR A 85 -1.51 -39.49 13.42
CA THR A 85 -1.40 -38.09 12.98
C THR A 85 -1.32 -38.01 11.45
N LEU A 86 -0.50 -38.83 10.80
CA LEU A 86 -0.40 -38.86 9.34
C LEU A 86 -1.73 -39.23 8.67
N GLN A 87 -2.43 -40.24 9.21
CA GLN A 87 -3.77 -40.62 8.73
C GLN A 87 -4.78 -39.48 8.88
N GLU A 88 -4.73 -38.74 9.98
CA GLU A 88 -5.61 -37.58 10.19
C GLU A 88 -5.29 -36.46 9.19
N ILE A 89 -4.02 -36.18 8.89
CA ILE A 89 -3.63 -35.21 7.86
C ILE A 89 -4.19 -35.62 6.49
N GLN A 90 -4.03 -36.89 6.11
CA GLN A 90 -4.57 -37.42 4.84
C GLN A 90 -6.11 -37.33 4.80
N ARG A 91 -6.80 -37.64 5.90
CA ARG A 91 -8.26 -37.53 5.99
C ARG A 91 -8.73 -36.09 5.80
N GLN A 92 -8.05 -35.14 6.44
CA GLN A 92 -8.36 -33.71 6.30
C GLN A 92 -8.12 -33.21 4.88
N LYS A 93 -7.04 -33.65 4.23
CA LYS A 93 -6.74 -33.35 2.82
C LYS A 93 -7.87 -33.80 1.88
N ASN A 94 -8.33 -35.05 2.02
CA ASN A 94 -9.34 -35.62 1.12
C ASN A 94 -10.74 -35.02 1.30
N SER A 95 -10.95 -34.16 2.30
CA SER A 95 -12.26 -33.58 2.62
C SER A 95 -12.53 -32.21 1.97
N LYS A 96 -11.51 -31.55 1.40
CA LYS A 96 -11.65 -30.20 0.84
C LYS A 96 -10.93 -30.07 -0.50
N GLU A 97 -11.70 -30.12 -1.59
CA GLU A 97 -11.25 -29.60 -2.87
C GLU A 97 -11.30 -28.06 -2.86
N SER A 98 -10.32 -27.43 -3.51
CA SER A 98 -10.27 -25.99 -3.66
C SER A 98 -11.45 -25.49 -4.49
N THR A 99 -12.20 -24.52 -3.96
CA THR A 99 -13.34 -23.90 -4.65
C THR A 99 -12.91 -22.82 -5.64
N VAL A 100 -11.63 -22.43 -5.65
CA VAL A 100 -11.10 -21.33 -6.47
C VAL A 100 -10.95 -21.77 -7.94
N GLN A 101 -11.86 -21.27 -8.78
CA GLN A 101 -11.90 -21.55 -10.21
C GLN A 101 -11.03 -20.58 -11.02
N GLY A 102 -10.31 -21.11 -12.02
CA GLY A 102 -9.52 -20.34 -12.98
C GLY A 102 -8.42 -21.16 -13.66
N ALA A 103 -7.99 -20.73 -14.84
CA ALA A 103 -6.81 -21.28 -15.50
C ALA A 103 -5.55 -20.63 -14.92
N ALA A 104 -4.56 -21.43 -14.53
CA ALA A 104 -3.29 -20.91 -14.07
C ALA A 104 -2.51 -20.30 -15.23
N VAL A 105 -2.07 -19.05 -15.07
CA VAL A 105 -1.25 -18.32 -16.03
C VAL A 105 0.10 -18.05 -15.38
N GLY A 106 0.97 -19.07 -15.28
CA GLY A 106 2.25 -18.93 -14.59
C GLY A 106 3.25 -20.03 -14.93
N ARG A 107 4.54 -19.69 -14.98
CA ARG A 107 5.65 -20.64 -15.20
C ARG A 107 5.80 -21.54 -13.96
N LYS A 108 5.68 -22.86 -14.14
CA LYS A 108 6.00 -23.85 -13.10
C LYS A 108 7.41 -23.62 -12.55
N ARG A 109 7.56 -23.55 -11.21
CA ARG A 109 8.88 -23.47 -10.56
C ARG A 109 9.61 -24.82 -10.66
N LYS A 110 10.90 -24.78 -11.00
CA LYS A 110 11.74 -25.97 -11.27
C LYS A 110 12.29 -26.69 -10.02
N SER A 111 12.19 -26.11 -8.82
CA SER A 111 12.70 -26.73 -7.59
C SER A 111 11.64 -26.70 -6.49
N LYS A 112 10.82 -27.75 -6.42
CA LYS A 112 9.94 -28.02 -5.28
C LYS A 112 10.47 -29.25 -4.58
N LYS A 113 10.81 -29.11 -3.31
CA LYS A 113 11.01 -30.28 -2.45
C LYS A 113 9.61 -30.68 -2.01
N CYS A 114 9.24 -31.94 -2.17
CA CYS A 114 7.90 -32.42 -1.86
C CYS A 114 7.99 -33.72 -1.07
N LEU A 115 7.04 -33.87 -0.15
CA LEU A 115 6.89 -35.05 0.66
C LEU A 115 6.04 -36.09 -0.10
N HIS A 116 6.24 -37.38 0.21
CA HIS A 116 5.41 -38.47 -0.30
C HIS A 116 4.85 -39.26 0.88
N PHE A 117 3.58 -39.05 1.26
CA PHE A 117 3.02 -39.67 2.46
C PHE A 117 3.04 -41.19 2.38
N GLY A 118 2.69 -41.78 1.22
CA GLY A 118 2.68 -43.23 1.07
C GLY A 118 4.05 -43.89 1.30
N LYS A 119 5.13 -43.16 0.98
CA LYS A 119 6.50 -43.60 1.27
C LYS A 119 6.84 -43.43 2.75
N LEU A 120 6.49 -42.27 3.33
CA LEU A 120 6.71 -41.97 4.75
C LEU A 120 5.98 -42.96 5.67
N GLU A 121 4.71 -43.27 5.41
CA GLU A 121 3.91 -44.22 6.17
C GLU A 121 4.49 -45.64 6.08
N LYS A 122 4.96 -46.04 4.91
CA LYS A 122 5.63 -47.33 4.70
C LYS A 122 6.93 -47.41 5.50
N ASP A 123 7.76 -46.37 5.45
CA ASP A 123 9.04 -46.31 6.17
C ASP A 123 8.80 -46.35 7.69
N ILE A 124 7.82 -45.59 8.21
CA ILE A 124 7.44 -45.59 9.63
C ILE A 124 6.86 -46.94 10.07
N THR A 125 6.01 -47.56 9.24
CA THR A 125 5.43 -48.88 9.54
C THR A 125 6.50 -49.97 9.56
N SER A 126 7.45 -49.92 8.62
CA SER A 126 8.61 -50.81 8.60
C SER A 126 9.49 -50.62 9.85
N TYR A 127 9.74 -49.38 10.24
CA TYR A 127 10.51 -49.07 11.46
C TYR A 127 9.79 -49.54 12.73
N LYS A 128 8.46 -49.34 12.81
CA LYS A 128 7.62 -49.86 13.90
C LYS A 128 7.65 -51.40 13.98
N SER A 129 7.61 -52.09 12.84
CA SER A 129 7.73 -53.56 12.80
C SER A 129 9.08 -54.02 13.37
N MET A 130 10.17 -53.33 13.02
CA MET A 130 11.50 -53.63 13.57
C MET A 130 11.56 -53.41 15.08
N ILE A 131 10.93 -52.35 15.61
CA ILE A 131 10.80 -52.16 17.07
C ILE A 131 10.03 -53.34 17.71
N GLY A 132 8.99 -53.84 17.04
CA GLY A 132 8.28 -55.05 17.46
C GLY A 132 9.20 -56.28 17.54
N ASP A 133 10.05 -56.49 16.53
CA ASP A 133 11.06 -57.55 16.54
C ASP A 133 12.06 -57.39 17.70
N ILE A 134 12.48 -56.16 18.00
CA ILE A 134 13.40 -55.86 19.12
C ILE A 134 12.71 -56.17 20.46
N LEU A 135 11.45 -55.75 20.64
CA LEU A 135 10.69 -56.00 21.86
C LEU A 135 10.46 -57.49 22.12
N ALA A 136 10.26 -58.30 21.06
CA ALA A 136 10.11 -59.75 21.20
C ALA A 136 11.36 -60.43 21.81
N GLU A 137 12.53 -59.81 21.69
CA GLU A 137 13.80 -60.32 22.24
C GLU A 137 14.12 -59.76 23.64
N ALA A 138 13.34 -58.80 24.14
CA ALA A 138 13.57 -58.16 25.44
C ALA A 138 13.55 -59.16 26.60
N ASP A 139 12.63 -60.12 26.57
CA ASP A 139 12.52 -61.17 27.59
C ASP A 139 13.72 -62.12 27.53
N ALA A 140 14.18 -62.49 26.34
CA ALA A 140 15.33 -63.38 26.17
C ALA A 140 16.62 -62.73 26.69
N VAL A 141 16.80 -61.43 26.42
CA VAL A 141 17.95 -60.65 26.90
C VAL A 141 17.87 -60.49 28.42
N SER A 142 16.69 -60.16 28.97
CA SER A 142 16.43 -60.01 30.41
C SER A 142 16.66 -61.31 31.19
N GLN A 143 16.14 -62.43 30.68
CA GLN A 143 16.33 -63.75 31.30
C GLN A 143 17.80 -64.18 31.25
N THR A 144 18.52 -63.89 30.16
CA THR A 144 19.94 -64.22 30.04
C THR A 144 20.80 -63.38 30.98
N GLY A 145 20.50 -62.09 31.11
CA GLY A 145 21.15 -61.19 32.08
C GLY A 145 20.95 -61.66 33.53
N ARG A 146 19.69 -61.91 33.93
CA ARG A 146 19.35 -62.39 35.28
C ARG A 146 19.97 -63.76 35.57
N PHE A 147 19.87 -64.70 34.63
CA PHE A 147 20.46 -66.03 34.78
C PHE A 147 21.99 -65.94 34.93
N GLY A 148 22.65 -65.09 34.12
CA GLY A 148 24.08 -64.85 34.21
C GLY A 148 24.51 -64.22 35.54
N ALA A 149 23.78 -63.23 36.04
CA ALA A 149 24.03 -62.59 37.33
C ALA A 149 23.93 -63.59 38.49
N VAL A 150 22.85 -64.40 38.53
CA VAL A 150 22.65 -65.45 39.53
C VAL A 150 23.77 -66.49 39.48
N VAL A 151 24.17 -66.92 38.28
CA VAL A 151 25.26 -67.90 38.09
C VAL A 151 26.61 -67.37 38.59
N LEU A 152 26.88 -66.07 38.42
CA LEU A 152 28.07 -65.40 38.93
C LEU A 152 28.04 -65.22 40.46
N GLU A 153 26.92 -64.75 41.03
CA GLU A 153 26.76 -64.56 42.47
C GLU A 153 26.88 -65.87 43.25
N GLU A 154 26.26 -66.94 42.75
CA GLU A 154 26.28 -68.25 43.39
C GLU A 154 27.57 -69.05 43.11
N ARG A 155 28.53 -68.47 42.36
CA ARG A 155 29.80 -69.11 41.93
C ARG A 155 29.61 -70.49 41.31
N LYS A 156 28.56 -70.65 40.50
CA LYS A 156 28.17 -71.93 39.86
C LYS A 156 28.98 -72.27 38.60
N ILE A 157 30.07 -71.54 38.32
CA ILE A 157 30.94 -71.73 37.15
C ILE A 157 32.42 -71.78 37.54
N PRO A 158 33.30 -72.37 36.70
CA PRO A 158 34.74 -72.42 36.98
C PRO A 158 35.36 -71.01 37.05
N ARG A 159 36.20 -70.76 38.06
CA ARG A 159 36.92 -69.47 38.25
C ARG A 159 37.68 -68.99 37.00
N SER A 160 38.21 -69.92 36.19
CA SER A 160 38.92 -69.60 34.95
C SER A 160 38.03 -69.05 33.83
N LYS A 161 36.69 -69.12 33.98
CA LYS A 161 35.68 -68.65 33.02
C LYS A 161 34.82 -67.50 33.57
N GLU A 162 34.95 -67.19 34.86
CA GLU A 162 34.12 -66.21 35.57
C GLU A 162 34.29 -64.80 35.00
N GLU A 163 35.53 -64.32 34.86
CA GLU A 163 35.80 -62.98 34.31
C GLU A 163 35.31 -62.84 32.86
N LYS A 164 35.53 -63.86 32.03
CA LYS A 164 35.04 -63.84 30.64
C LYS A 164 33.50 -63.76 30.59
N THR A 165 32.82 -64.54 31.44
CA THR A 165 31.36 -64.55 31.51
C THR A 165 30.81 -63.20 31.98
N LYS A 166 31.49 -62.56 32.95
CA LYS A 166 31.20 -61.20 33.40
C LYS A 166 31.30 -60.18 32.26
N GLN A 167 32.39 -60.22 31.49
CA GLN A 167 32.58 -59.34 30.33
C GLN A 167 31.53 -59.58 29.23
N ASP A 168 31.19 -60.85 28.95
CA ASP A 168 30.17 -61.20 27.94
C ASP A 168 28.78 -60.68 28.36
N LEU A 169 28.42 -60.73 29.65
CA LEU A 169 27.16 -60.19 30.18
C LEU A 169 27.11 -58.67 30.13
N ILE A 170 28.17 -57.98 30.58
CA ILE A 170 28.30 -56.52 30.47
C ILE A 170 28.16 -56.07 29.02
N SER A 171 28.81 -56.79 28.09
CA SER A 171 28.73 -56.49 26.66
C SER A 171 27.30 -56.58 26.12
N ILE A 172 26.52 -57.60 26.53
CA ILE A 172 25.12 -57.74 26.09
C ILE A 172 24.24 -56.62 26.66
N ILE A 173 24.36 -56.31 27.95
CA ILE A 173 23.57 -55.25 28.61
C ILE A 173 23.88 -53.89 27.97
N SER A 174 25.17 -53.57 27.81
CA SER A 174 25.62 -52.33 27.18
C SER A 174 25.11 -52.19 25.74
N ARG A 175 25.17 -53.26 24.94
CA ARG A 175 24.66 -53.27 23.56
C ARG A 175 23.14 -53.14 23.49
N TRP A 176 22.41 -53.79 24.39
CA TRP A 176 20.96 -53.63 24.48
C TRP A 176 20.60 -52.18 24.81
N ASN A 177 21.17 -51.60 25.87
CA ASN A 177 20.88 -50.23 26.28
C ASN A 177 21.26 -49.21 25.20
N ALA A 178 22.35 -49.44 24.47
CA ALA A 178 22.71 -48.64 23.30
C ALA A 178 21.66 -48.73 22.18
N LEU A 179 21.18 -49.94 21.87
CA LEU A 179 20.11 -50.16 20.89
C LEU A 179 18.79 -49.50 21.33
N SER A 180 18.39 -49.64 22.60
CA SER A 180 17.21 -48.99 23.18
C SER A 180 17.25 -47.47 23.03
N LYS A 181 18.40 -46.87 23.34
CA LYS A 181 18.62 -45.43 23.21
C LYS A 181 18.52 -44.96 21.75
N GLU A 182 19.08 -45.72 20.81
CA GLU A 182 18.99 -45.39 19.38
C GLU A 182 17.55 -45.47 18.86
N VAL A 183 16.81 -46.50 19.27
CA VAL A 183 15.40 -46.65 18.95
C VAL A 183 14.59 -45.46 19.47
N PHE A 184 14.82 -45.08 20.72
CA PHE A 184 14.17 -43.94 21.36
C PHE A 184 14.45 -42.63 20.61
N ASN A 185 15.73 -42.30 20.37
CA ASN A 185 16.14 -41.06 19.69
C ASN A 185 15.57 -40.97 18.25
N THR A 186 15.61 -42.09 17.52
CA THR A 186 15.08 -42.14 16.16
C THR A 186 13.56 -41.95 16.17
N SER A 187 12.84 -42.61 17.10
CA SER A 187 11.40 -42.44 17.24
C SER A 187 11.01 -40.99 17.61
N GLN A 188 11.81 -40.32 18.45
CA GLN A 188 11.64 -38.92 18.80
C GLN A 188 11.86 -38.00 17.59
N SER A 189 12.86 -38.29 16.76
CA SER A 189 13.15 -37.53 15.55
C SER A 189 12.02 -37.64 14.52
N ILE A 190 11.45 -38.84 14.35
CA ILE A 190 10.29 -39.08 13.49
C ILE A 190 9.06 -38.31 13.98
N ASP A 191 8.81 -38.32 15.29
CA ASP A 191 7.70 -37.61 15.93
C ASP A 191 7.81 -36.09 15.73
N ALA A 192 9.00 -35.53 15.97
CA ALA A 192 9.26 -34.11 15.71
C ALA A 192 9.05 -33.76 14.23
N PHE A 193 9.51 -34.59 13.31
CA PHE A 193 9.33 -34.40 11.87
C PHE A 193 7.84 -34.40 11.48
N VAL A 194 7.05 -35.35 11.97
CA VAL A 194 5.61 -35.40 11.66
C VAL A 194 4.84 -34.25 12.33
N ALA A 195 5.28 -33.78 13.50
CA ALA A 195 4.74 -32.56 14.09
C ALA A 195 5.00 -31.32 13.21
N GLU A 196 6.18 -31.22 12.56
CA GLU A 196 6.44 -30.17 11.56
C GLU A 196 5.49 -30.29 10.36
N VAL A 197 5.28 -31.50 9.83
CA VAL A 197 4.34 -31.74 8.72
C VAL A 197 2.92 -31.31 9.12
N GLN A 198 2.44 -31.71 10.31
CA GLN A 198 1.14 -31.30 10.82
C GLN A 198 1.00 -29.78 10.91
N MET A 199 2.05 -29.08 11.36
CA MET A 199 2.07 -27.63 11.47
C MET A 199 1.94 -26.95 10.09
N GLU A 200 2.68 -27.45 9.10
CA GLU A 200 2.64 -26.93 7.73
C GLU A 200 1.27 -27.16 7.07
N TYR A 201 0.64 -28.32 7.28
CA TYR A 201 -0.74 -28.57 6.82
C TYR A 201 -1.78 -27.70 7.53
N SER A 202 -1.56 -27.35 8.80
CA SER A 202 -2.43 -26.43 9.54
C SER A 202 -2.34 -25.01 8.96
N LYS A 203 -1.13 -24.55 8.61
CA LYS A 203 -0.91 -23.29 7.91
C LYS A 203 -1.52 -23.30 6.51
N LEU A 204 -1.39 -24.40 5.76
CA LEU A 204 -2.00 -24.56 4.44
C LEU A 204 -3.52 -24.45 4.51
N ARG A 205 -4.16 -25.07 5.51
CA ARG A 205 -5.61 -24.97 5.71
C ARG A 205 -6.06 -23.52 5.93
N LEU A 206 -5.39 -22.79 6.82
CA LEU A 206 -5.70 -21.37 7.07
C LEU A 206 -5.45 -20.52 5.82
N TRP A 207 -4.43 -20.86 5.04
CA TRP A 207 -4.15 -20.20 3.77
C TRP A 207 -5.28 -20.43 2.75
N ASN A 208 -5.78 -21.67 2.63
CA ASN A 208 -6.90 -22.00 1.74
C ASN A 208 -8.18 -21.24 2.14
N GLU A 209 -8.52 -21.19 3.42
CA GLU A 209 -9.67 -20.42 3.92
C GLU A 209 -9.55 -18.92 3.57
N ASN A 210 -8.35 -18.35 3.71
CA ASN A 210 -8.09 -16.98 3.28
C ASN A 210 -8.15 -16.79 1.76
N ALA A 211 -7.78 -17.81 0.98
CA ALA A 211 -7.82 -17.78 -0.47
C ALA A 211 -9.26 -17.74 -0.99
N GLU A 212 -10.18 -18.48 -0.37
CA GLU A 212 -11.61 -18.44 -0.72
C GLU A 212 -12.23 -17.07 -0.42
N VAL A 213 -11.88 -16.47 0.71
CA VAL A 213 -12.32 -15.10 1.07
C VAL A 213 -11.77 -14.08 0.08
N ALA A 214 -10.49 -14.21 -0.29
CA ALA A 214 -9.88 -13.34 -1.27
C ALA A 214 -10.53 -13.50 -2.66
N ASP A 215 -10.80 -14.73 -3.10
CA ASP A 215 -11.45 -14.99 -4.38
C ASP A 215 -12.87 -14.40 -4.41
N SER A 216 -13.65 -14.60 -3.34
CA SER A 216 -15.00 -14.06 -3.21
C SER A 216 -15.02 -12.52 -3.32
N LEU A 217 -14.09 -11.86 -2.65
CA LEU A 217 -13.93 -10.41 -2.73
C LEU A 217 -13.53 -9.97 -4.15
N LEU A 218 -12.58 -10.64 -4.79
CA LEU A 218 -12.20 -10.31 -6.18
C LEU A 218 -13.38 -10.49 -7.14
N MET A 219 -14.18 -11.55 -6.98
CA MET A 219 -15.36 -11.80 -7.80
C MET A 219 -16.44 -10.72 -7.58
N GLU A 220 -16.64 -10.26 -6.35
CA GLU A 220 -17.54 -9.14 -6.04
C GLU A 220 -17.11 -7.86 -6.78
N TYR A 221 -15.82 -7.51 -6.73
CA TYR A 221 -15.30 -6.34 -7.45
C TYR A 221 -15.42 -6.51 -8.98
N HIS A 222 -15.16 -7.72 -9.48
CA HIS A 222 -15.31 -8.02 -10.90
C HIS A 222 -16.75 -7.79 -11.37
N ALA A 223 -17.73 -8.39 -10.69
CA ALA A 223 -19.15 -8.30 -11.05
C ALA A 223 -19.75 -6.91 -10.82
N SER A 224 -19.36 -6.24 -9.73
CA SER A 224 -19.97 -4.96 -9.35
C SER A 224 -19.42 -3.77 -10.14
N HIS A 225 -18.14 -3.81 -10.53
CA HIS A 225 -17.42 -2.66 -11.08
C HIS A 225 -16.68 -2.93 -12.40
N ALA A 226 -16.06 -4.10 -12.57
CA ALA A 226 -15.20 -4.36 -13.74
C ALA A 226 -15.92 -4.88 -15.00
N ASP A 227 -17.06 -5.57 -14.83
CA ASP A 227 -17.81 -6.18 -15.95
C ASP A 227 -18.94 -5.30 -16.51
N LYS A 228 -19.23 -4.16 -15.87
CA LYS A 228 -20.29 -3.26 -16.33
C LYS A 228 -19.72 -2.22 -17.30
N PRO A 229 -20.16 -2.18 -18.58
CA PRO A 229 -19.80 -1.07 -19.45
C PRO A 229 -20.42 0.22 -18.88
N GLU A 230 -19.56 1.14 -18.42
CA GLU A 230 -19.98 2.43 -17.89
C GLU A 230 -20.75 3.22 -18.97
N LYS A 231 -22.06 3.42 -18.75
CA LYS A 231 -22.81 4.44 -19.49
C LYS A 231 -22.36 5.82 -18.98
N LEU A 232 -21.42 6.42 -19.70
CA LEU A 232 -20.88 7.73 -19.36
C LEU A 232 -21.96 8.82 -19.47
N GLY A 233 -21.96 9.73 -18.51
CA GLY A 233 -22.88 10.88 -18.50
C GLY A 233 -22.71 11.78 -19.72
N THR A 234 -23.77 12.51 -20.09
CA THR A 234 -23.76 13.43 -21.24
C THR A 234 -23.24 14.84 -20.91
N THR A 235 -23.01 15.14 -19.62
CA THR A 235 -22.54 16.44 -19.13
C THR A 235 -21.22 16.31 -18.38
N ILE A 236 -20.36 17.34 -18.44
CA ILE A 236 -19.06 17.34 -17.74
C ILE A 236 -19.23 17.11 -16.24
N ARG A 237 -20.29 17.66 -15.62
CA ARG A 237 -20.58 17.47 -14.20
C ARG A 237 -20.88 16.00 -13.87
N ALA A 238 -21.71 15.34 -14.67
CA ALA A 238 -22.06 13.94 -14.46
C ALA A 238 -20.83 13.03 -14.65
N VAL A 239 -20.01 13.26 -15.68
CA VAL A 239 -18.81 12.46 -15.95
C VAL A 239 -17.73 12.69 -14.87
N ARG A 240 -17.59 13.90 -14.32
CA ARG A 240 -16.70 14.17 -13.18
C ARG A 240 -17.12 13.46 -11.89
N MET A 241 -18.43 13.33 -11.65
CA MET A 241 -18.94 12.60 -10.50
C MET A 241 -18.65 11.10 -10.64
N GLN A 242 -18.85 10.53 -11.83
CA GLN A 242 -18.45 9.15 -12.14
C GLN A 242 -16.95 8.93 -11.97
N LEU A 243 -16.11 9.91 -12.33
CA LEU A 243 -14.66 9.84 -12.09
C LEU A 243 -14.33 9.73 -10.60
N HIS A 244 -14.97 10.55 -9.76
CA HIS A 244 -14.76 10.54 -8.31
C HIS A 244 -15.20 9.20 -7.70
N GLU A 245 -16.34 8.66 -8.13
CA GLU A 245 -16.82 7.32 -7.71
C GLU A 245 -15.84 6.22 -8.13
N ASN A 246 -15.35 6.25 -9.37
CA ASN A 246 -14.37 5.29 -9.87
C ASN A 246 -13.04 5.35 -9.09
N GLN A 247 -12.57 6.56 -8.76
CA GLN A 247 -11.38 6.77 -7.93
C GLN A 247 -11.55 6.17 -6.52
N ALA A 248 -12.70 6.38 -5.88
CA ALA A 248 -12.99 5.79 -4.57
C ALA A 248 -12.99 4.25 -4.60
N VAL A 249 -13.55 3.65 -5.67
CA VAL A 249 -13.53 2.19 -5.87
C VAL A 249 -12.09 1.69 -6.07
N LEU A 250 -11.29 2.36 -6.90
CA LEU A 250 -9.88 2.02 -7.14
C LEU A 250 -9.04 2.07 -5.86
N GLU A 251 -9.18 3.12 -5.05
CA GLU A 251 -8.47 3.24 -3.78
C GLU A 251 -8.85 2.12 -2.80
N ASN A 252 -10.15 1.82 -2.68
CA ASN A 252 -10.63 0.75 -1.82
C ASN A 252 -10.17 -0.63 -2.31
N PHE A 253 -10.20 -0.89 -3.61
CA PHE A 253 -9.70 -2.13 -4.20
C PHE A 253 -8.19 -2.32 -3.94
N ARG A 254 -7.40 -1.24 -4.05
CA ARG A 254 -5.94 -1.28 -3.84
C ARG A 254 -5.54 -1.55 -2.40
N LYS A 255 -6.41 -1.31 -1.41
CA LYS A 255 -6.19 -1.73 -0.01
C LYS A 255 -6.08 -3.25 0.12
N ALA A 256 -6.61 -4.04 -0.81
CA ALA A 256 -6.48 -5.50 -0.82
C ALA A 256 -5.10 -5.98 -1.29
N LYS A 257 -4.31 -5.13 -1.96
CA LYS A 257 -3.00 -5.48 -2.53
C LYS A 257 -2.04 -6.07 -1.49
N PRO A 258 -1.77 -5.42 -0.34
CA PRO A 258 -0.80 -5.95 0.63
C PRO A 258 -1.19 -7.33 1.17
N ARG A 259 -2.50 -7.58 1.36
CA ARG A 259 -3.01 -8.88 1.80
C ARG A 259 -2.70 -9.99 0.80
N LEU A 260 -2.86 -9.71 -0.50
CA LEU A 260 -2.56 -10.67 -1.57
C LEU A 260 -1.06 -10.98 -1.68
N TYR A 261 -0.19 -9.96 -1.53
CA TYR A 261 1.27 -10.19 -1.51
C TYR A 261 1.70 -10.99 -0.27
N ASN A 262 1.14 -10.71 0.90
CA ASN A 262 1.39 -11.52 2.09
C ASN A 262 0.97 -12.99 1.90
N MET A 263 -0.20 -13.22 1.28
CA MET A 263 -0.63 -14.58 0.91
C MET A 263 0.35 -15.26 -0.05
N ARG A 264 0.91 -14.50 -1.01
CA ARG A 264 1.96 -15.01 -1.91
C ARG A 264 3.20 -15.42 -1.13
N ASP A 265 3.67 -14.58 -0.21
CA ASP A 265 4.87 -14.89 0.58
C ASP A 265 4.69 -16.13 1.45
N ILE A 266 3.51 -16.27 2.08
CA ILE A 266 3.15 -17.47 2.84
C ILE A 266 3.14 -18.71 1.92
N SER A 267 2.55 -18.62 0.72
CA SER A 267 2.55 -19.73 -0.24
C SER A 267 3.98 -20.15 -0.64
N VAL A 268 4.89 -19.17 -0.81
CA VAL A 268 6.30 -19.43 -1.12
C VAL A 268 7.00 -20.11 0.06
N ALA A 269 6.73 -19.67 1.29
CA ALA A 269 7.30 -20.29 2.49
C ALA A 269 6.84 -21.75 2.64
N LEU A 270 5.53 -22.01 2.45
CA LEU A 270 4.95 -23.35 2.49
C LEU A 270 5.53 -24.28 1.41
N MET A 271 5.67 -23.80 0.17
CA MET A 271 6.31 -24.59 -0.90
C MET A 271 7.80 -24.85 -0.64
N ARG A 272 8.50 -23.92 0.03
CA ARG A 272 9.93 -24.06 0.37
C ARG A 272 10.18 -24.96 1.57
N SER A 273 9.18 -25.19 2.44
CA SER A 273 9.36 -26.04 3.62
C SER A 273 9.60 -27.50 3.24
N GLY A 274 9.12 -27.92 2.08
CA GLY A 274 9.26 -29.29 1.59
C GLY A 274 8.43 -30.31 2.36
N ARG A 275 7.46 -29.86 3.17
CA ARG A 275 6.62 -30.71 4.01
C ARG A 275 5.26 -31.04 3.39
N LEU A 276 4.95 -30.47 2.23
CA LEU A 276 3.71 -30.69 1.50
C LEU A 276 3.90 -31.76 0.42
N GLU A 277 2.84 -32.50 0.10
CA GLU A 277 2.85 -33.34 -1.09
C GLU A 277 2.89 -32.51 -2.38
N GLU A 278 3.41 -33.13 -3.44
CA GLU A 278 3.48 -32.52 -4.76
C GLU A 278 2.12 -32.00 -5.26
N PRO A 279 0.99 -32.74 -5.18
CA PRO A 279 -0.31 -32.23 -5.61
C PRO A 279 -0.77 -31.01 -4.80
N ASP A 280 -0.47 -30.98 -3.49
CA ASP A 280 -0.90 -29.87 -2.62
C ASP A 280 -0.06 -28.62 -2.88
N ALA A 281 1.25 -28.79 -3.12
CA ALA A 281 2.15 -27.70 -3.49
C ALA A 281 1.86 -27.17 -4.91
N ASP A 282 1.43 -28.03 -5.84
CA ASP A 282 0.97 -27.64 -7.17
C ASP A 282 -0.35 -26.88 -7.12
N GLU A 283 -1.30 -27.34 -6.32
CA GLU A 283 -2.57 -26.67 -6.12
C GLU A 283 -2.41 -25.30 -5.44
N LEU A 284 -1.55 -25.23 -4.41
CA LEU A 284 -1.16 -23.97 -3.77
C LEU A 284 -0.57 -22.96 -4.76
N GLU A 285 0.35 -23.41 -5.63
CA GLU A 285 0.94 -22.57 -6.69
C GLU A 285 -0.11 -22.14 -7.73
N ARG A 286 -1.04 -23.05 -8.09
CA ARG A 286 -2.14 -22.77 -9.02
C ARG A 286 -3.04 -21.66 -8.48
N VAL A 287 -3.53 -21.81 -7.25
CA VAL A 287 -4.48 -20.90 -6.62
C VAL A 287 -3.88 -19.50 -6.43
N ILE A 288 -2.65 -19.39 -5.92
CA ILE A 288 -2.03 -18.06 -5.73
C ILE A 288 -1.83 -17.33 -7.06
N ASN A 289 -1.42 -18.04 -8.12
CA ASN A 289 -1.24 -17.44 -9.44
C ASN A 289 -2.57 -16.96 -10.03
N ILE A 290 -3.67 -17.72 -9.81
CA ILE A 290 -5.01 -17.31 -10.24
C ILE A 290 -5.46 -16.04 -9.51
N LEU A 291 -5.29 -15.98 -8.18
CA LEU A 291 -5.68 -14.81 -7.39
C LEU A 291 -4.91 -13.55 -7.82
N VAL A 292 -3.59 -13.68 -8.04
CA VAL A 292 -2.75 -12.58 -8.54
C VAL A 292 -3.21 -12.13 -9.93
N ALA A 293 -3.42 -13.07 -10.86
CA ALA A 293 -3.89 -12.74 -12.20
C ALA A 293 -5.28 -12.09 -12.20
N LYS A 294 -6.22 -12.57 -11.35
CA LYS A 294 -7.55 -11.96 -11.17
C LYS A 294 -7.42 -10.53 -10.65
N TYR A 295 -6.59 -10.31 -9.63
CA TYR A 295 -6.34 -8.97 -9.08
C TYR A 295 -5.80 -8.01 -10.15
N GLU A 296 -4.76 -8.42 -10.89
CA GLU A 296 -4.15 -7.60 -11.95
C GLU A 296 -5.15 -7.29 -13.07
N SER A 297 -5.95 -8.28 -13.49
CA SER A 297 -7.01 -8.10 -14.48
C SER A 297 -8.05 -7.06 -14.04
N ILE A 298 -8.50 -7.12 -12.78
CA ILE A 298 -9.47 -6.16 -12.24
C ILE A 298 -8.85 -4.76 -12.12
N ASP A 299 -7.62 -4.62 -11.61
CA ASP A 299 -6.94 -3.31 -11.53
C ASP A 299 -6.81 -2.69 -12.94
N ASN A 300 -6.39 -3.48 -13.93
CA ASN A 300 -6.27 -3.04 -15.32
C ASN A 300 -7.62 -2.58 -15.90
N ARG A 301 -8.71 -3.32 -15.65
CA ARG A 301 -10.05 -2.94 -16.12
C ARG A 301 -10.55 -1.66 -15.45
N LEU A 302 -10.33 -1.50 -14.14
CA LEU A 302 -10.72 -0.30 -13.41
C LEU A 302 -9.92 0.94 -13.90
N ASN A 303 -8.60 0.80 -14.11
CA ASN A 303 -7.79 1.86 -14.71
C ASN A 303 -8.26 2.20 -16.13
N ALA A 304 -8.56 1.20 -16.97
CA ALA A 304 -9.10 1.43 -18.30
C ALA A 304 -10.45 2.17 -18.26
N SER A 305 -11.28 1.93 -17.24
CA SER A 305 -12.52 2.69 -17.04
C SER A 305 -12.24 4.15 -16.67
N ARG A 306 -11.34 4.40 -15.72
CA ARG A 306 -10.87 5.74 -15.37
C ARG A 306 -10.38 6.51 -16.60
N ASP A 307 -9.57 5.87 -17.45
CA ASP A 307 -9.01 6.51 -18.64
C ASP A 307 -10.09 6.81 -19.69
N ARG A 308 -11.10 5.94 -19.84
CA ARG A 308 -12.30 6.21 -20.67
C ARG A 308 -13.10 7.41 -20.15
N ILE A 309 -13.29 7.53 -18.83
CA ILE A 309 -13.96 8.67 -18.20
C ILE A 309 -13.19 9.96 -18.49
N TYR A 310 -11.87 9.97 -18.32
CA TYR A 310 -11.02 11.12 -18.66
C TYR A 310 -11.11 11.53 -20.13
N ALA A 311 -11.07 10.55 -21.04
CA ALA A 311 -11.22 10.79 -22.47
C ALA A 311 -12.57 11.46 -22.79
N GLU A 312 -13.67 11.04 -22.15
CA GLU A 312 -14.99 11.64 -22.37
C GLU A 312 -15.08 13.06 -21.79
N ILE A 313 -14.47 13.34 -20.63
CA ILE A 313 -14.36 14.72 -20.10
C ILE A 313 -13.68 15.62 -21.13
N ASN A 314 -12.56 15.17 -21.72
CA ASN A 314 -11.83 15.93 -22.73
C ASN A 314 -12.65 16.11 -24.01
N ARG A 315 -13.36 15.07 -24.46
CA ARG A 315 -14.28 15.14 -25.61
C ARG A 315 -15.41 16.15 -25.38
N LEU A 316 -16.01 16.19 -24.19
CA LEU A 316 -17.06 17.14 -23.83
C LEU A 316 -16.53 18.58 -23.75
N ARG A 317 -15.33 18.79 -23.18
CA ARG A 317 -14.67 20.11 -23.18
C ARG A 317 -14.41 20.61 -24.60
N GLN A 318 -13.88 19.75 -25.49
CA GLN A 318 -13.65 20.12 -26.89
C GLN A 318 -14.95 20.45 -27.63
N ARG A 319 -16.04 19.71 -27.37
CA ARG A 319 -17.37 20.03 -27.91
C ARG A 319 -17.84 21.42 -27.46
N MET A 320 -17.65 21.76 -26.18
CA MET A 320 -17.98 23.10 -25.68
C MET A 320 -17.15 24.20 -26.34
N VAL A 321 -15.84 24.00 -26.56
CA VAL A 321 -14.98 24.96 -27.26
C VAL A 321 -15.40 25.14 -28.72
N LYS A 322 -15.75 24.06 -29.43
CA LYS A 322 -16.27 24.09 -30.81
C LYS A 322 -17.67 24.74 -30.91
N GLN A 323 -18.51 24.59 -29.88
CA GLN A 323 -19.80 25.28 -29.80
C GLN A 323 -19.68 26.75 -29.37
N GLY A 324 -18.71 27.09 -28.51
CA GLY A 324 -18.38 28.47 -28.14
C GLY A 324 -17.85 29.28 -29.33
N SER A 325 -16.96 28.68 -30.13
CA SER A 325 -16.45 29.31 -31.37
C SER A 325 -17.52 29.45 -32.46
N SER A 326 -18.43 28.50 -32.61
CA SER A 326 -19.56 28.61 -33.56
C SER A 326 -20.68 29.55 -33.08
N SER A 327 -20.96 29.64 -31.77
CA SER A 327 -21.96 30.57 -31.22
C SER A 327 -21.49 32.03 -31.20
N ILE A 328 -20.18 32.29 -31.04
CA ILE A 328 -19.59 33.61 -31.23
C ILE A 328 -19.69 34.04 -32.71
N LEU A 329 -19.34 33.15 -33.66
CA LEU A 329 -19.53 33.43 -35.10
C LEU A 329 -21.00 33.67 -35.48
N ARG A 330 -21.95 32.96 -34.84
CA ARG A 330 -23.39 33.18 -35.06
C ARG A 330 -23.87 34.53 -34.52
N ARG A 331 -23.39 34.96 -33.34
CA ARG A 331 -23.71 36.27 -32.75
C ARG A 331 -23.13 37.46 -33.52
N PHE A 332 -22.01 37.28 -34.22
CA PHE A 332 -21.48 38.33 -35.11
C PHE A 332 -22.16 38.36 -36.50
N SER A 333 -22.72 37.24 -36.98
CA SER A 333 -23.48 37.22 -38.23
C SER A 333 -24.90 37.82 -38.11
N SER A 334 -25.51 37.77 -36.92
CA SER A 334 -26.90 38.24 -36.72
C SER A 334 -27.05 39.75 -36.50
N LYS A 335 -25.94 40.50 -36.40
CA LYS A 335 -25.96 41.95 -36.15
C LYS A 335 -25.74 42.82 -37.41
N ARG A 336 -25.53 42.22 -38.59
CA ARG A 336 -25.35 42.95 -39.88
C ARG A 336 -26.44 42.74 -40.93
N ASN A 337 -27.45 41.90 -40.68
CA ASN A 337 -28.50 41.60 -41.66
C ASN A 337 -29.88 42.16 -41.29
N SER A 338 -29.94 43.38 -40.75
CA SER A 338 -31.21 44.08 -40.48
C SER A 338 -31.27 45.46 -41.14
N SER A 339 -30.90 45.56 -42.41
CA SER A 339 -31.36 46.64 -43.28
C SER A 339 -31.17 46.21 -44.73
N PHE A 340 -32.23 45.65 -45.32
CA PHE A 340 -32.67 45.88 -46.70
C PHE A 340 -33.77 44.86 -47.01
N ARG A 341 -35.01 45.30 -46.76
CA ARG A 341 -36.23 44.62 -47.16
C ARG A 341 -36.74 45.32 -48.43
N ARG A 342 -36.78 44.61 -49.57
CA ARG A 342 -37.75 44.74 -50.69
C ARG A 342 -37.41 43.67 -51.74
N LYS A 343 -38.16 42.57 -51.80
CA LYS A 343 -39.32 42.28 -52.68
C LYS A 343 -38.94 41.86 -54.12
N SER A 344 -39.14 40.58 -54.41
CA SER A 344 -39.81 39.98 -55.61
C SER A 344 -39.38 38.49 -55.68
N SER A 345 -40.24 37.54 -55.31
CA SER A 345 -41.15 36.79 -56.20
C SER A 345 -40.53 36.37 -57.52
N ILE A 346 -40.35 35.06 -57.75
CA ILE A 346 -40.92 34.32 -58.90
C ILE A 346 -40.66 32.82 -58.73
N ARG A 347 -41.72 32.05 -58.97
CA ARG A 347 -41.82 30.59 -59.14
C ARG A 347 -40.84 30.07 -60.21
N LYS A 348 -40.31 28.85 -60.01
CA LYS A 348 -40.59 27.68 -60.88
C LYS A 348 -40.08 26.37 -60.27
N LYS A 349 -40.84 25.32 -60.56
CA LYS A 349 -40.78 23.93 -60.09
C LYS A 349 -39.75 23.08 -60.89
N PRO A 350 -39.53 21.79 -60.53
CA PRO A 350 -38.31 21.00 -60.76
C PRO A 350 -38.41 19.99 -61.92
N GLU A 351 -37.28 19.39 -62.34
CA GLU A 351 -37.18 18.09 -63.06
C GLU A 351 -35.70 17.62 -63.09
N ILE A 352 -35.28 16.50 -62.47
CA ILE A 352 -35.24 15.06 -62.85
C ILE A 352 -34.21 14.69 -63.96
N GLN A 353 -33.49 13.58 -63.70
CA GLN A 353 -32.76 12.63 -64.60
C GLN A 353 -31.22 12.67 -64.46
N GLN A 354 -30.59 11.75 -63.72
CA GLN A 354 -30.17 10.38 -64.13
C GLN A 354 -29.50 10.28 -65.53
N ARG A 355 -28.19 9.98 -65.57
CA ARG A 355 -27.63 8.71 -66.13
C ARG A 355 -26.09 8.67 -66.16
N LYS A 356 -25.59 7.55 -65.62
CA LYS A 356 -24.35 6.77 -65.89
C LYS A 356 -23.45 7.20 -67.06
N LYS A 357 -22.12 7.12 -66.84
CA LYS A 357 -21.22 6.23 -67.62
C LYS A 357 -19.83 6.07 -66.98
N THR A 358 -19.39 4.82 -66.95
CA THR A 358 -18.07 4.27 -66.63
C THR A 358 -17.11 4.49 -67.81
N GLU A 359 -15.81 4.74 -67.57
CA GLU A 359 -14.66 3.94 -68.05
C GLU A 359 -13.28 4.65 -67.95
N ASN A 360 -12.34 3.86 -67.40
CA ASN A 360 -10.88 3.85 -67.41
C ASN A 360 -10.09 4.69 -68.44
N LYS A 361 -8.91 5.19 -68.00
CA LYS A 361 -7.60 4.83 -68.58
C LYS A 361 -6.40 5.23 -67.69
N ASN A 362 -5.41 4.35 -67.70
CA ASN A 362 -4.09 4.34 -67.04
C ASN A 362 -3.13 5.47 -67.47
N LEU A 363 -2.10 5.74 -66.65
CA LEU A 363 -0.66 5.78 -67.01
C LEU A 363 0.21 6.05 -65.75
N GLN A 364 0.98 5.04 -65.31
CA GLN A 364 2.47 4.93 -65.31
C GLN A 364 3.22 5.75 -64.23
N VAL A 365 3.82 5.10 -63.22
CA VAL A 365 5.14 4.41 -63.17
C VAL A 365 6.33 5.37 -63.06
N LYS A 366 7.05 5.28 -61.93
CA LYS A 366 8.52 5.29 -61.90
C LYS A 366 9.01 4.41 -60.73
N LYS A 367 9.62 3.28 -61.11
CA LYS A 367 10.57 2.49 -60.30
C LYS A 367 11.96 2.99 -60.66
N GLU A 368 12.84 3.10 -59.68
CA GLU A 368 14.28 2.95 -59.88
C GLU A 368 14.76 1.85 -58.93
N SER A 369 15.35 0.84 -59.57
CA SER A 369 16.06 -0.32 -59.04
C SER A 369 17.56 -0.07 -59.08
N GLU A 370 18.34 -0.88 -58.37
CA GLU A 370 19.68 -1.43 -58.70
C GLU A 370 20.49 -1.61 -57.40
N VAL A 371 21.29 -2.64 -57.14
CA VAL A 371 21.72 -3.83 -57.89
C VAL A 371 22.18 -4.87 -56.85
N VAL A 372 21.83 -6.13 -57.09
CA VAL A 372 22.41 -7.32 -56.46
C VAL A 372 23.36 -7.92 -57.49
N ASN A 373 24.62 -8.15 -57.12
CA ASN A 373 25.53 -9.01 -57.88
C ASN A 373 25.69 -10.33 -57.13
N SER A 374 25.30 -11.41 -57.78
CA SER A 374 25.66 -12.78 -57.44
C SER A 374 26.88 -13.22 -58.25
N SER A 375 27.76 -14.01 -57.64
CA SER A 375 28.62 -14.95 -58.35
C SER A 375 28.96 -16.11 -57.41
N THR A 376 28.75 -17.31 -57.93
CA THR A 376 28.88 -18.63 -57.33
C THR A 376 30.34 -19.08 -57.22
N SER A 377 30.70 -19.76 -56.13
CA SER A 377 31.77 -20.77 -56.08
C SER A 377 31.65 -21.60 -54.79
N THR A 378 31.51 -22.90 -54.94
CA THR A 378 31.57 -23.93 -53.90
C THR A 378 32.98 -24.07 -53.35
N ASP A 379 33.15 -24.08 -52.02
CA ASP A 379 33.71 -25.20 -51.22
C ASP A 379 34.32 -24.77 -49.86
N PHE A 380 33.93 -25.55 -48.84
CA PHE A 380 34.59 -25.88 -47.57
C PHE A 380 34.84 -24.84 -46.44
N ASN A 381 34.42 -25.28 -45.25
CA ASN A 381 34.86 -24.97 -43.87
C ASN A 381 34.15 -23.87 -43.07
N THR A 382 33.10 -24.30 -42.37
CA THR A 382 33.04 -24.38 -40.89
C THR A 382 33.93 -23.38 -40.13
N SER A 383 33.46 -22.15 -39.86
CA SER A 383 33.82 -21.30 -38.70
C SER A 383 33.36 -19.84 -38.93
N MET A 384 32.06 -19.56 -38.87
CA MET A 384 31.53 -18.18 -38.96
C MET A 384 30.33 -17.91 -38.03
N GLU A 385 30.10 -18.75 -37.01
CA GLU A 385 29.07 -18.46 -35.99
C GLU A 385 29.60 -17.70 -34.77
N THR A 386 30.91 -17.64 -34.55
CA THR A 386 31.49 -16.93 -33.39
C THR A 386 31.71 -15.44 -33.62
N THR A 387 31.89 -14.98 -34.87
CA THR A 387 32.16 -13.57 -35.17
C THR A 387 30.89 -12.72 -35.26
N LEU A 388 29.77 -13.29 -35.69
CA LEU A 388 28.47 -12.62 -35.73
C LEU A 388 27.90 -12.40 -34.32
N VAL A 389 28.13 -13.33 -33.39
CA VAL A 389 27.74 -13.20 -31.97
C VAL A 389 28.58 -12.14 -31.25
N PHE A 390 29.84 -11.91 -31.67
CA PHE A 390 30.71 -10.89 -31.07
C PHE A 390 30.38 -9.46 -31.52
N GLN A 391 29.86 -9.27 -32.73
CA GLN A 391 29.45 -7.94 -33.23
C GLN A 391 28.07 -7.50 -32.74
N THR A 392 27.13 -8.44 -32.54
CA THR A 392 25.82 -8.12 -31.94
C THR A 392 25.96 -7.73 -30.47
N THR A 393 26.84 -8.40 -29.73
CA THR A 393 27.07 -8.13 -28.30
C THR A 393 27.77 -6.80 -28.02
N ASP A 394 28.70 -6.36 -28.87
CA ASP A 394 29.37 -5.05 -28.68
C ASP A 394 28.46 -3.86 -29.02
N LYS A 395 27.51 -4.04 -29.97
CA LYS A 395 26.49 -3.03 -30.27
C LYS A 395 25.45 -2.92 -29.14
N GLU A 396 24.94 -4.06 -28.67
CA GLU A 396 24.03 -4.12 -27.52
C GLU A 396 24.68 -3.54 -26.25
N TYR A 397 25.97 -3.81 -26.02
CA TYR A 397 26.71 -3.25 -24.89
C TYR A 397 26.86 -1.72 -24.98
N LYS A 398 27.09 -1.16 -26.18
CA LYS A 398 27.19 0.30 -26.38
C LYS A 398 25.84 1.00 -26.25
N GLU A 399 24.77 0.39 -26.73
CA GLU A 399 23.40 0.89 -26.58
C GLU A 399 22.99 0.87 -25.10
N GLU A 400 23.26 -0.22 -24.39
CA GLU A 400 22.97 -0.35 -22.95
C GLU A 400 23.80 0.64 -22.10
N LYS A 401 25.09 0.82 -22.41
CA LYS A 401 25.94 1.81 -21.74
C LYS A 401 25.48 3.26 -22.00
N SER A 402 24.92 3.54 -23.16
CA SER A 402 24.35 4.86 -23.50
C SER A 402 23.02 5.08 -22.78
N ARG A 403 22.18 4.05 -22.71
CA ARG A 403 20.94 4.04 -21.93
C ARG A 403 21.20 4.32 -20.45
N LEU A 404 22.13 3.60 -19.83
CA LEU A 404 22.49 3.79 -18.41
C LEU A 404 23.06 5.18 -18.10
N ARG A 405 23.80 5.79 -19.03
CA ARG A 405 24.27 7.19 -18.87
C ARG A 405 23.11 8.17 -18.91
N MET A 406 22.21 8.04 -19.90
CA MET A 406 21.02 8.89 -19.96
C MET A 406 20.15 8.75 -18.70
N GLN A 407 19.96 7.54 -18.18
CA GLN A 407 19.21 7.33 -16.93
C GLN A 407 19.85 8.06 -15.75
N ARG A 408 21.18 7.97 -15.61
CA ARG A 408 21.92 8.67 -14.55
C ARG A 408 21.78 10.19 -14.64
N ASP A 409 21.92 10.75 -15.83
CA ASP A 409 21.87 12.20 -16.05
C ASP A 409 20.46 12.75 -15.76
N VAL A 410 19.40 12.01 -16.14
CA VAL A 410 18.01 12.35 -15.82
C VAL A 410 17.73 12.27 -14.33
N CYS A 411 18.21 11.22 -13.64
CA CYS A 411 18.11 11.11 -12.18
C CYS A 411 18.76 12.30 -11.45
N GLN A 412 19.98 12.66 -11.85
CA GLN A 412 20.73 13.75 -11.21
C GLN A 412 20.09 15.11 -11.45
N ALA A 413 19.62 15.37 -12.67
CA ALA A 413 18.92 16.61 -13.00
C ALA A 413 17.64 16.76 -12.15
N PHE A 414 16.86 15.70 -12.00
CA PHE A 414 15.64 15.73 -11.21
C PHE A 414 15.92 15.84 -9.70
N ASP A 415 16.95 15.17 -9.18
CA ASP A 415 17.37 15.27 -7.77
C ASP A 415 17.79 16.69 -7.39
N LEU A 416 18.50 17.41 -8.27
CA LEU A 416 18.89 18.81 -8.05
C LEU A 416 17.67 19.73 -7.94
N ILE A 417 16.67 19.52 -8.81
CA ILE A 417 15.42 20.29 -8.79
C ILE A 417 14.64 19.98 -7.51
N LEU A 418 14.51 18.70 -7.14
CA LEU A 418 13.87 18.27 -5.91
C LEU A 418 14.51 18.92 -4.68
N LYS A 419 15.84 18.94 -4.59
CA LYS A 419 16.57 19.61 -3.50
C LYS A 419 16.29 21.12 -3.46
N ALA A 420 16.20 21.77 -4.62
CA ALA A 420 15.85 23.17 -4.69
C ALA A 420 14.42 23.41 -4.17
N CYS A 421 13.45 22.58 -4.58
CA CYS A 421 12.07 22.65 -4.12
C CYS A 421 11.93 22.36 -2.61
N GLU A 422 12.63 21.34 -2.10
CA GLU A 422 12.69 21.01 -0.67
C GLU A 422 13.20 22.20 0.14
N LYS A 423 14.28 22.83 -0.34
CA LYS A 423 14.84 24.04 0.29
C LYS A 423 13.84 25.19 0.26
N THR A 424 13.22 25.48 -0.88
CA THR A 424 12.22 26.56 -0.98
C THR A 424 11.04 26.31 -0.04
N THR A 425 10.57 25.07 0.06
CA THR A 425 9.45 24.71 0.95
C THR A 425 9.84 24.83 2.42
N TYR A 426 11.08 24.46 2.76
CA TYR A 426 11.63 24.58 4.11
C TYR A 426 11.83 26.03 4.53
N ASP A 427 12.47 26.84 3.66
CA ASP A 427 12.67 28.27 3.87
C ASP A 427 11.32 28.94 4.11
N PHE A 428 10.31 28.61 3.30
CA PHE A 428 8.95 29.15 3.46
C PHE A 428 8.22 28.66 4.72
N ASN A 429 8.51 27.45 5.20
CA ASN A 429 7.91 26.93 6.43
C ASN A 429 8.55 27.59 7.67
N ILE A 430 9.86 27.83 7.68
CA ILE A 430 10.52 28.62 8.72
C ILE A 430 10.01 30.06 8.70
N GLU A 431 9.90 30.63 7.50
CA GLU A 431 9.40 31.97 7.29
C GLU A 431 7.89 32.06 7.64
N SER A 432 7.06 31.05 7.40
CA SER A 432 5.62 31.09 7.69
C SER A 432 5.23 31.38 9.15
N GLY A 433 6.19 31.35 10.09
CA GLY A 433 6.03 31.98 11.41
C GLY A 433 5.50 33.43 11.33
N TRP A 434 5.85 34.20 10.29
CA TRP A 434 5.30 35.55 10.05
C TRP A 434 3.93 35.57 9.34
N MET A 435 3.44 34.46 8.77
CA MET A 435 2.08 34.40 8.21
C MET A 435 0.98 34.30 9.27
N THR A 436 1.36 34.14 10.54
CA THR A 436 0.42 34.15 11.67
C THR A 436 0.16 35.55 12.24
N SER A 437 0.98 36.54 11.87
CA SER A 437 0.79 37.93 12.30
C SER A 437 -0.01 38.73 11.26
N VAL A 438 -0.95 39.52 11.77
CA VAL A 438 -1.71 40.48 10.95
C VAL A 438 -0.73 41.55 10.44
N PRO A 439 -0.66 41.83 9.12
CA PRO A 439 0.25 42.81 8.57
C PRO A 439 -0.09 44.19 9.15
N LEU A 440 0.96 44.87 9.61
CA LEU A 440 0.87 46.13 10.33
C LEU A 440 0.87 47.35 9.39
N SER A 441 1.02 47.15 8.08
CA SER A 441 0.96 48.22 7.06
C SER A 441 0.68 47.67 5.66
N ASP A 442 0.20 48.53 4.75
CA ASP A 442 0.01 48.21 3.32
C ASP A 442 1.31 47.74 2.65
N THR A 443 2.46 48.31 3.04
CA THR A 443 3.78 47.93 2.53
C THR A 443 4.17 46.50 2.94
N GLU A 444 3.77 46.09 4.15
CA GLU A 444 4.00 44.73 4.65
C GLU A 444 3.08 43.75 3.92
N LEU A 445 1.82 44.14 3.69
CA LEU A 445 0.88 43.36 2.89
C LEU A 445 1.37 43.14 1.45
N GLU A 446 1.90 44.17 0.79
CA GLU A 446 2.47 44.05 -0.56
C GLU A 446 3.71 43.14 -0.60
N LYS A 447 4.58 43.21 0.42
CA LYS A 447 5.72 42.30 0.55
C LYS A 447 5.28 40.84 0.68
N GLN A 448 4.31 40.58 1.57
CA GLN A 448 3.76 39.23 1.76
C GLN A 448 3.14 38.72 0.45
N LEU A 449 2.38 39.56 -0.26
CA LEU A 449 1.77 39.23 -1.55
C LEU A 449 2.83 38.95 -2.65
N HIS A 450 3.96 39.66 -2.64
CA HIS A 450 5.06 39.44 -3.58
C HIS A 450 5.81 38.13 -3.34
N GLN A 451 6.10 37.81 -2.08
CA GLN A 451 6.69 36.53 -1.68
C GLN A 451 5.77 35.35 -2.08
N LEU A 452 4.45 35.57 -2.05
CA LEU A 452 3.45 34.62 -2.51
C LEU A 452 3.41 34.38 -4.02
N LEU A 453 3.60 35.43 -4.80
CA LEU A 453 3.73 35.29 -6.26
C LEU A 453 4.99 34.48 -6.62
N SER A 454 6.06 34.66 -5.85
CA SER A 454 7.28 33.86 -5.96
C SER A 454 7.03 32.39 -5.61
N LEU A 455 6.31 32.15 -4.51
CA LEU A 455 5.91 30.82 -4.06
C LEU A 455 5.06 30.09 -5.13
N LYS A 456 4.03 30.75 -5.66
CA LYS A 456 3.15 30.21 -6.71
C LYS A 456 3.95 29.84 -7.96
N LYS A 457 4.94 30.66 -8.33
CA LYS A 457 5.83 30.39 -9.47
C LYS A 457 6.67 29.13 -9.24
N SER A 458 7.28 29.00 -8.06
CA SER A 458 8.03 27.79 -7.67
C SER A 458 7.16 26.53 -7.70
N MET A 459 5.91 26.61 -7.24
CA MET A 459 4.95 25.49 -7.31
C MET A 459 4.65 25.06 -8.76
N THR A 460 4.46 26.02 -9.67
CA THR A 460 4.24 25.69 -11.09
C THR A 460 5.47 25.07 -11.76
N GLU A 461 6.66 25.49 -11.36
CA GLU A 461 7.92 24.87 -11.81
C GLU A 461 8.03 23.43 -11.29
N PHE A 462 7.74 23.19 -10.01
CA PHE A 462 7.70 21.85 -9.42
C PHE A 462 6.68 20.92 -10.11
N GLN A 463 5.47 21.41 -10.40
CA GLN A 463 4.44 20.63 -11.10
C GLN A 463 4.89 20.26 -12.52
N THR A 464 5.50 21.21 -13.24
CA THR A 464 6.02 20.96 -14.59
C THR A 464 7.12 19.90 -14.59
N GLU A 465 7.99 19.90 -13.58
CA GLU A 465 9.07 18.91 -13.44
C GLU A 465 8.54 17.55 -12.95
N THR A 466 7.50 17.53 -12.11
CA THR A 466 6.81 16.30 -11.70
C THR A 466 6.14 15.62 -12.90
N GLU A 467 5.53 16.38 -13.81
CA GLU A 467 4.99 15.85 -15.06
C GLU A 467 6.08 15.31 -16.01
N LYS A 468 7.28 15.90 -16.00
CA LYS A 468 8.43 15.36 -16.75
C LYS A 468 8.95 14.08 -16.11
N PHE A 469 8.97 13.99 -14.79
CA PHE A 469 9.33 12.80 -14.04
C PHE A 469 8.36 11.63 -14.29
N GLU A 470 7.05 11.87 -14.25
CA GLU A 470 6.06 10.82 -14.55
C GLU A 470 6.16 10.33 -16.00
N ARG A 471 6.42 11.22 -16.97
CA ARG A 471 6.71 10.81 -18.35
C ARG A 471 8.00 9.99 -18.46
N ALA A 472 9.06 10.38 -17.77
CA ALA A 472 10.31 9.63 -17.76
C ALA A 472 10.17 8.26 -17.06
N LYS A 473 9.22 8.14 -16.13
CA LYS A 473 8.84 6.90 -15.43
C LYS A 473 8.05 5.96 -16.34
N GLU A 474 7.24 6.48 -17.26
CA GLU A 474 6.57 5.72 -18.32
C GLU A 474 7.57 5.22 -19.38
N ASP A 475 8.62 5.99 -19.67
CA ASP A 475 9.68 5.64 -20.62
C ASP A 475 10.74 4.64 -20.06
N ASP A 476 10.53 4.08 -18.87
CA ASP A 476 11.46 3.16 -18.17
C ASP A 476 12.90 3.72 -18.03
N LYS A 477 13.01 5.04 -17.84
CA LYS A 477 14.29 5.76 -17.70
C LYS A 477 14.88 5.73 -16.28
N PHE A 478 14.32 4.92 -15.38
CA PHE A 478 14.75 4.83 -13.98
C PHE A 478 14.94 3.39 -13.54
N ASP A 479 15.96 3.11 -12.73
CA ASP A 479 16.01 1.86 -11.96
C ASP A 479 14.93 1.87 -10.86
N ASN A 480 14.43 0.69 -10.51
CA ASN A 480 13.33 0.50 -9.55
C ASN A 480 13.64 1.10 -8.17
N THR A 481 14.92 1.11 -7.78
CA THR A 481 15.38 1.66 -6.49
C THR A 481 15.32 3.19 -6.48
N ASP A 482 15.87 3.85 -7.50
CA ASP A 482 15.91 5.31 -7.61
C ASP A 482 14.50 5.89 -7.79
N LYS A 483 13.67 5.20 -8.59
CA LYS A 483 12.25 5.52 -8.78
C LYS A 483 11.49 5.59 -7.45
N GLY A 484 11.68 4.60 -6.57
CA GLY A 484 10.98 4.56 -5.27
C GLY A 484 11.49 5.57 -4.23
N ILE A 485 12.73 6.06 -4.36
CA ILE A 485 13.28 7.13 -3.51
C ILE A 485 12.75 8.49 -3.97
N LEU A 486 12.82 8.76 -5.28
CA LEU A 486 12.34 10.01 -5.87
C LEU A 486 10.84 10.18 -5.68
N GLU A 487 10.05 9.12 -5.89
CA GLU A 487 8.59 9.16 -5.72
C GLU A 487 8.17 9.49 -4.27
N ARG A 488 8.87 8.96 -3.27
CA ARG A 488 8.63 9.32 -1.87
C ARG A 488 8.91 10.80 -1.61
N ARG A 489 10.01 11.33 -2.12
CA ARG A 489 10.38 12.74 -1.94
C ARG A 489 9.43 13.69 -2.66
N VAL A 490 9.02 13.36 -3.89
CA VAL A 490 7.99 14.11 -4.63
C VAL A 490 6.70 14.20 -3.81
N ASN A 491 6.22 13.08 -3.25
CA ASN A 491 5.02 13.08 -2.42
C ASN A 491 5.18 13.91 -1.15
N THR A 492 6.34 13.87 -0.49
CA THR A 492 6.61 14.70 0.70
C THR A 492 6.57 16.18 0.36
N VAL A 493 7.27 16.59 -0.71
CA VAL A 493 7.30 17.97 -1.17
C VAL A 493 5.91 18.44 -1.57
N GLN A 494 5.15 17.64 -2.31
CA GLN A 494 3.79 17.93 -2.71
C GLN A 494 2.85 18.13 -1.49
N PHE A 495 2.93 17.25 -0.50
CA PHE A 495 2.12 17.38 0.72
C PHE A 495 2.44 18.67 1.49
N SER A 496 3.72 18.99 1.66
CA SER A 496 4.15 20.24 2.30
C SER A 496 3.64 21.46 1.54
N TRP A 497 3.65 21.40 0.21
CA TRP A 497 3.10 22.44 -0.67
C TRP A 497 1.59 22.63 -0.52
N GLU A 498 0.82 21.54 -0.53
CA GLU A 498 -0.63 21.58 -0.37
C GLU A 498 -1.03 22.16 0.99
N LYS A 499 -0.29 21.82 2.05
CA LYS A 499 -0.48 22.37 3.39
C LYS A 499 -0.24 23.88 3.43
N LEU A 500 0.93 24.34 2.96
CA LEU A 500 1.28 25.77 2.93
C LEU A 500 0.29 26.58 2.07
N TRP A 501 -0.16 26.00 0.94
CA TRP A 501 -1.14 26.64 0.07
C TRP A 501 -2.53 26.74 0.72
N GLY A 502 -2.95 25.72 1.47
CA GLY A 502 -4.20 25.71 2.22
C GLY A 502 -4.22 26.77 3.32
N GLU A 503 -3.17 26.82 4.14
CA GLU A 503 -2.99 27.84 5.18
C GLU A 503 -2.98 29.27 4.57
N PHE A 504 -2.38 29.40 3.39
CA PHE A 504 -2.34 30.66 2.66
C PHE A 504 -3.72 31.14 2.16
N ILE A 505 -4.53 30.28 1.54
CA ILE A 505 -5.86 30.67 1.02
C ILE A 505 -6.70 31.27 2.16
N VAL A 506 -6.65 30.64 3.32
CA VAL A 506 -7.35 31.10 4.52
C VAL A 506 -6.86 32.50 4.96
N GLN A 507 -5.55 32.72 4.98
CA GLN A 507 -4.99 34.04 5.35
C GLN A 507 -5.31 35.12 4.33
N LYS A 508 -5.20 34.82 3.04
CA LYS A 508 -5.52 35.76 1.96
C LYS A 508 -6.97 36.22 2.03
N ASP A 509 -7.90 35.28 2.21
CA ASP A 509 -9.33 35.60 2.28
C ASP A 509 -9.62 36.45 3.52
N LYS A 510 -8.95 36.16 4.63
CA LYS A 510 -9.00 36.99 5.84
C LYS A 510 -8.51 38.42 5.57
N PHE A 511 -7.37 38.61 4.91
CA PHE A 511 -6.85 39.95 4.59
C PHE A 511 -7.75 40.72 3.63
N LEU A 512 -8.29 40.07 2.59
CA LEU A 512 -9.21 40.70 1.67
C LEU A 512 -10.49 41.16 2.38
N GLN A 513 -10.99 40.36 3.31
CA GLN A 513 -12.14 40.72 4.15
C GLN A 513 -11.82 41.93 5.04
N GLN A 514 -10.64 41.97 5.66
CA GLN A 514 -10.22 43.10 6.50
C GLN A 514 -10.12 44.41 5.70
N LYS A 515 -9.52 44.35 4.50
CA LYS A 515 -9.38 45.53 3.62
C LYS A 515 -10.74 46.09 3.19
N ASP A 516 -11.67 45.24 2.75
CA ASP A 516 -13.01 45.67 2.34
C ASP A 516 -13.78 46.30 3.51
N VAL A 517 -13.65 45.73 4.71
CA VAL A 517 -14.28 46.28 5.92
C VAL A 517 -13.69 47.66 6.28
N LEU A 518 -12.36 47.83 6.22
CA LEU A 518 -11.69 49.11 6.48
C LEU A 518 -12.09 50.20 5.47
N GLU A 519 -12.10 49.87 4.18
CA GLU A 519 -12.47 50.81 3.12
C GLU A 519 -13.92 51.28 3.26
N ARG A 520 -14.83 50.35 3.60
CA ARG A 520 -16.23 50.69 3.91
C ARG A 520 -16.36 51.65 5.08
N PHE A 521 -15.65 51.39 6.18
CA PHE A 521 -15.68 52.29 7.34
C PHE A 521 -15.10 53.66 7.01
N ASP A 522 -13.99 53.76 6.26
CA ASP A 522 -13.42 55.05 5.87
C ASP A 522 -14.38 55.87 4.99
N LEU A 523 -15.09 55.22 4.06
CA LEU A 523 -16.14 55.86 3.27
C LEU A 523 -17.34 56.31 4.13
N SER A 524 -17.79 55.46 5.05
CA SER A 524 -18.83 55.79 6.02
C SER A 524 -18.43 57.01 6.86
N PHE A 525 -17.19 57.04 7.39
CA PHE A 525 -16.68 58.16 8.18
C PHE A 525 -16.60 59.46 7.37
N LYS A 526 -16.12 59.42 6.12
CA LYS A 526 -16.09 60.60 5.24
C LYS A 526 -17.51 61.14 4.96
N SER A 527 -18.47 60.26 4.74
CA SER A 527 -19.88 60.65 4.54
C SER A 527 -20.47 61.29 5.80
N MET A 528 -20.19 60.71 6.95
CA MET A 528 -20.58 61.22 8.26
C MET A 528 -19.96 62.58 8.56
N GLU A 529 -18.65 62.75 8.36
CA GLU A 529 -17.92 64.01 8.52
C GLU A 529 -18.52 65.13 7.67
N LYS A 530 -18.82 64.83 6.40
CA LYS A 530 -19.47 65.78 5.50
C LYS A 530 -20.85 66.17 6.01
N THR A 531 -21.63 65.20 6.47
CA THR A 531 -22.97 65.44 7.02
C THR A 531 -22.91 66.34 8.25
N VAL A 532 -21.99 66.07 9.19
CA VAL A 532 -21.79 66.92 10.38
C VAL A 532 -21.40 68.34 9.97
N ALA A 533 -20.45 68.49 9.05
CA ALA A 533 -20.01 69.80 8.56
C ALA A 533 -21.15 70.59 7.90
N ASP A 534 -21.99 69.93 7.10
CA ASP A 534 -23.16 70.57 6.48
C ASP A 534 -24.16 71.07 7.53
N PHE A 535 -24.35 70.32 8.63
CA PHE A 535 -25.20 70.76 9.74
C PHE A 535 -24.57 71.87 10.59
N GLU A 536 -23.26 71.84 10.84
CA GLU A 536 -22.53 72.93 11.52
C GLU A 536 -22.68 74.25 10.74
N VAL A 537 -22.50 74.22 9.41
CA VAL A 537 -22.68 75.40 8.54
C VAL A 537 -24.13 75.88 8.56
N LYS A 538 -25.11 74.98 8.43
CA LYS A 538 -26.54 75.34 8.50
C LYS A 538 -26.93 75.92 9.86
N SER A 539 -26.36 75.38 10.95
CA SER A 539 -26.61 75.83 12.31
C SER A 539 -26.17 77.29 12.47
N ILE A 540 -24.94 77.59 12.04
CA ILE A 540 -24.36 78.94 12.09
C ILE A 540 -25.14 79.90 11.19
N GLN A 541 -25.39 79.54 9.92
CA GLN A 541 -26.03 80.43 8.96
C GLN A 541 -27.47 80.81 9.31
N LYS A 542 -28.22 79.91 9.93
CA LYS A 542 -29.66 80.09 10.16
C LYS A 542 -30.01 80.57 11.56
N PHE A 543 -29.13 80.32 12.54
CA PHE A 543 -29.47 80.49 13.95
C PHE A 543 -28.43 81.31 14.74
N SER A 544 -27.44 81.94 14.09
CA SER A 544 -26.45 82.80 14.77
C SER A 544 -27.07 83.99 15.50
N ASP A 545 -28.11 84.59 14.91
CA ASP A 545 -28.72 85.83 15.37
C ASP A 545 -30.25 85.72 15.44
N VAL A 546 -30.85 86.39 16.43
CA VAL A 546 -32.31 86.46 16.57
C VAL A 546 -32.85 87.52 15.61
N GLY A 547 -33.88 87.16 14.85
CA GLY A 547 -34.53 88.06 13.89
C GLY A 547 -35.07 89.34 14.55
N PRO A 548 -35.07 90.49 13.84
CA PRO A 548 -35.42 91.78 14.42
C PRO A 548 -36.92 91.97 14.67
N ASN A 549 -37.78 91.03 14.26
CA ASN A 549 -39.23 91.11 14.42
C ASN A 549 -39.88 89.72 14.64
N VAL A 550 -41.15 89.74 15.06
CA VAL A 550 -41.92 88.54 15.43
C VAL A 550 -42.12 87.57 14.26
N ASP A 551 -42.28 88.07 13.04
CA ASP A 551 -42.49 87.23 11.86
C ASP A 551 -41.21 86.47 11.48
N GLU A 552 -40.05 87.11 11.60
CA GLU A 552 -38.76 86.45 11.41
C GLU A 552 -38.48 85.42 12.52
N LEU A 553 -38.84 85.72 13.76
CA LEU A 553 -38.69 84.78 14.89
C LEU A 553 -39.57 83.52 14.70
N LYS A 554 -40.81 83.66 14.22
CA LYS A 554 -41.68 82.52 13.87
C LYS A 554 -41.11 81.67 12.74
N ARG A 555 -40.48 82.32 11.75
CA ARG A 555 -39.81 81.64 10.63
C ARG A 555 -38.59 80.87 11.11
N GLN A 556 -37.74 81.50 11.94
CA GLN A 556 -36.55 80.86 12.53
C GLN A 556 -36.93 79.68 13.44
N LEU A 557 -38.00 79.79 14.24
CA LEU A 557 -38.49 78.69 15.07
C LEU A 557 -38.97 77.50 14.22
N SER A 558 -39.67 77.76 13.12
CA SER A 558 -40.10 76.72 12.18
C SER A 558 -38.90 76.04 11.49
N ASP A 559 -37.91 76.83 11.09
CA ASP A 559 -36.65 76.33 10.52
C ASP A 559 -35.85 75.51 11.54
N LEU A 560 -35.91 75.86 12.83
CA LEU A 560 -35.25 75.14 13.92
C LEU A 560 -35.90 73.78 14.19
N MET A 561 -37.24 73.70 14.19
CA MET A 561 -37.94 72.41 14.30
C MET A 561 -37.65 71.50 13.08
N ARG A 562 -37.56 72.09 11.89
CA ARG A 562 -37.19 71.37 10.67
C ARG A 562 -35.75 70.87 10.73
N PHE A 563 -34.83 71.68 11.26
CA PHE A 563 -33.44 71.28 11.49
C PHE A 563 -33.34 70.11 12.49
N GLU A 564 -34.08 70.16 13.61
CA GLU A 564 -34.16 69.06 14.58
C GLU A 564 -34.68 67.77 13.93
N TRP A 565 -35.70 67.87 13.08
CA TRP A 565 -36.23 66.75 12.33
C TRP A 565 -35.20 66.17 11.35
N ASP A 566 -34.51 67.03 10.61
CA ASP A 566 -33.49 66.63 9.64
C ASP A 566 -32.28 65.96 10.29
N MET A 567 -31.96 66.26 11.56
CA MET A 567 -30.88 65.62 12.33
C MET A 567 -31.20 64.18 12.78
N LYS A 568 -32.47 63.80 12.92
CA LYS A 568 -32.86 62.48 13.46
C LYS A 568 -32.43 61.30 12.58
N LYS A 569 -32.51 61.46 11.26
CA LYS A 569 -32.14 60.40 10.31
C LYS A 569 -30.63 60.14 10.27
N PRO A 570 -29.76 61.17 10.12
CA PRO A 570 -28.33 60.99 10.28
C PRO A 570 -27.97 60.35 11.63
N MET A 571 -28.60 60.77 12.74
CA MET A 571 -28.34 60.18 14.07
C MET A 571 -28.52 58.65 14.11
N SER A 572 -29.59 58.12 13.49
CA SER A 572 -29.80 56.67 13.46
C SER A 572 -28.79 55.96 12.56
N GLU A 573 -28.36 56.60 11.46
CA GLU A 573 -27.27 56.11 10.60
C GLU A 573 -25.93 56.06 11.37
N PHE A 574 -25.60 57.10 12.16
CA PHE A 574 -24.44 57.14 13.05
C PHE A 574 -24.45 55.98 14.07
N GLN A 575 -25.60 55.70 14.69
CA GLN A 575 -25.74 54.62 15.66
C GLN A 575 -25.61 53.24 15.01
N SER A 576 -26.18 53.06 13.82
CA SER A 576 -26.08 51.80 13.09
C SER A 576 -24.63 51.48 12.66
N GLU A 577 -23.88 52.48 12.21
CA GLU A 577 -22.46 52.31 11.86
C GLU A 577 -21.59 52.03 13.10
N LEU A 578 -21.94 52.57 14.27
CA LEU A 578 -21.27 52.25 15.54
C LEU A 578 -21.45 50.78 15.92
N GLU A 579 -22.66 50.26 15.85
CA GLU A 579 -22.94 48.85 16.15
C GLU A 579 -22.17 47.93 15.20
N ARG A 580 -22.08 48.30 13.90
CA ARG A 580 -21.28 47.58 12.91
C ARG A 580 -19.79 47.60 13.25
N LEU A 581 -19.25 48.73 13.68
CA LEU A 581 -17.85 48.87 14.08
C LEU A 581 -17.53 48.02 15.32
N GLN A 582 -18.40 48.04 16.33
CA GLN A 582 -18.24 47.24 17.55
C GLN A 582 -18.29 45.74 17.25
N LYS A 583 -19.21 45.32 16.38
CA LYS A 583 -19.28 43.93 15.92
C LYS A 583 -18.02 43.50 15.18
N ALA A 584 -17.52 44.32 14.25
CA ALA A 584 -16.29 44.03 13.53
C ALA A 584 -15.04 43.97 14.45
N LYS A 585 -15.02 44.77 15.53
CA LYS A 585 -13.99 44.72 16.58
C LYS A 585 -14.05 43.41 17.39
N GLN A 586 -15.25 42.95 17.76
CA GLN A 586 -15.45 41.67 18.45
C GLN A 586 -15.05 40.46 17.59
N GLU A 587 -15.23 40.55 16.27
CA GLU A 587 -14.84 39.51 15.31
C GLU A 587 -13.33 39.50 15.00
N GLY A 588 -12.54 40.40 15.61
CA GLY A 588 -11.09 40.46 15.42
C GLY A 588 -10.66 40.84 14.00
N LEU A 589 -11.51 41.62 13.31
CA LEU A 589 -11.27 42.04 11.92
C LEU A 589 -10.27 43.19 11.78
N PHE A 590 -9.83 43.80 12.88
CA PHE A 590 -8.89 44.92 12.86
C PHE A 590 -7.63 44.61 13.67
N ASN A 591 -6.47 45.07 13.20
CA ASN A 591 -5.26 45.10 14.02
C ASN A 591 -5.34 46.24 15.06
N TYR A 592 -4.35 46.32 15.95
CA TYR A 592 -4.33 47.31 17.03
C TYR A 592 -4.28 48.76 16.52
N THR A 593 -3.47 49.03 15.49
CA THR A 593 -3.27 50.35 14.88
C THR A 593 -4.50 50.84 14.13
N ASP A 594 -5.19 49.95 13.41
CA ASP A 594 -6.43 50.26 12.70
C ASP A 594 -7.55 50.56 13.68
N ASN A 595 -7.65 49.77 14.76
CA ASN A 595 -8.57 50.05 15.86
C ASN A 595 -8.34 51.43 16.47
N GLU A 596 -7.08 51.78 16.76
CA GLU A 596 -6.74 53.08 17.33
C GLU A 596 -7.09 54.24 16.38
N GLY A 597 -6.82 54.08 15.08
CA GLY A 597 -7.14 55.07 14.04
C GLY A 597 -8.64 55.29 13.87
N LEU A 598 -9.42 54.21 13.79
CA LEU A 598 -10.89 54.26 13.70
C LEU A 598 -11.52 54.85 14.97
N GLU A 599 -10.99 54.50 16.14
CA GLU A 599 -11.47 54.98 17.44
C GLU A 599 -11.21 56.49 17.62
N LYS A 600 -10.05 56.98 17.16
CA LYS A 600 -9.77 58.43 17.10
C LYS A 600 -10.74 59.18 16.19
N LYS A 601 -10.97 58.68 14.96
CA LYS A 601 -11.93 59.28 14.00
C LYS A 601 -13.34 59.31 14.59
N TRP A 602 -13.77 58.21 15.19
CA TRP A 602 -15.08 58.12 15.84
C TRP A 602 -15.23 59.10 17.01
N ASN A 603 -14.24 59.17 17.91
CA ASN A 603 -14.29 60.08 19.06
C ASN A 603 -14.33 61.55 18.62
N CYS A 604 -13.65 61.90 17.52
CA CYS A 604 -13.72 63.23 16.92
C CYS A 604 -15.14 63.53 16.43
N LEU A 605 -15.73 62.64 15.63
CA LEU A 605 -17.09 62.78 15.12
C LEU A 605 -18.14 62.87 16.22
N LYS A 606 -18.03 62.00 17.23
CA LYS A 606 -18.92 62.00 18.41
C LYS A 606 -18.85 63.32 19.16
N THR A 607 -17.66 63.86 19.34
CA THR A 607 -17.46 65.17 19.99
C THR A 607 -18.12 66.28 19.19
N ARG A 608 -17.85 66.37 17.89
CA ARG A 608 -18.44 67.38 17.00
C ARG A 608 -19.96 67.31 16.98
N TRP A 609 -20.50 66.10 16.88
CA TRP A 609 -21.94 65.87 16.89
C TRP A 609 -22.60 66.28 18.21
N ASN A 610 -21.99 65.95 19.35
CA ASN A 610 -22.49 66.38 20.66
C ASN A 610 -22.43 67.90 20.83
N THR A 611 -21.38 68.55 20.34
CA THR A 611 -21.26 70.02 20.33
C THR A 611 -22.37 70.65 19.49
N LEU A 612 -22.59 70.15 18.27
CA LEU A 612 -23.68 70.59 17.40
C LEU A 612 -25.06 70.44 18.07
N TRP A 613 -25.30 69.32 18.76
CA TRP A 613 -26.54 69.10 19.50
C TRP A 613 -26.71 70.08 20.67
N LYS A 614 -25.62 70.38 21.38
CA LYS A 614 -25.62 71.37 22.47
C LYS A 614 -25.91 72.78 21.95
N GLU A 615 -25.26 73.18 20.85
CA GLU A 615 -25.51 74.47 20.18
C GLU A 615 -26.96 74.57 19.71
N HIS A 616 -27.51 73.50 19.12
CA HIS A 616 -28.91 73.45 18.73
C HIS A 616 -29.85 73.66 19.93
N LEU A 617 -29.57 73.02 21.08
CA LEU A 617 -30.36 73.18 22.30
C LEU A 617 -30.26 74.61 22.86
N GLU A 618 -29.07 75.20 22.84
CA GLU A 618 -28.86 76.60 23.24
C GLU A 618 -29.63 77.56 22.32
N ASN A 619 -29.58 77.34 21.00
CA ASN A 619 -30.36 78.11 20.03
C ASN A 619 -31.86 77.97 20.30
N ARG A 620 -32.36 76.75 20.52
CA ARG A 620 -33.76 76.50 20.90
C ARG A 620 -34.16 77.30 22.14
N ASN A 621 -33.32 77.31 23.18
CA ASN A 621 -33.58 78.06 24.41
C ASN A 621 -33.59 79.58 24.18
N ARG A 622 -32.74 80.10 23.28
CA ARG A 622 -32.75 81.53 22.91
C ARG A 622 -34.06 81.95 22.24
N TYR A 623 -34.65 81.11 21.39
CA TYR A 623 -35.90 81.43 20.70
C TYR A 623 -37.15 81.19 21.57
N VAL A 624 -37.09 80.25 22.52
CA VAL A 624 -38.20 79.94 23.45
C VAL A 624 -38.24 80.90 24.65
N GLY A 625 -37.10 81.48 25.06
CA GLY A 625 -37.02 82.44 26.17
C GLY A 625 -37.39 83.89 25.82
N ILE A 626 -37.97 84.15 24.64
CA ILE A 626 -38.40 85.48 24.16
C ILE A 626 -39.95 85.62 24.17
N GLU A 627 -40.69 84.62 24.69
CA GLU A 627 -42.06 84.83 25.19
C GLU A 627 -42.05 85.62 26.51
#